data_AF-A0A3D3IW86-F1
#
_entry.id   AF-A0A3D3IW86-F1
#
_cell.length_a   1.000
_cell.length_b   1.000
_cell.length_c   1.000
_cell.angle_alpha   90.00
_cell.angle_beta   90.00
_cell.angle_gamma   90.00
#
_symmetry.space_group_name_H-M   'P 1'
#
loop_
_entity.id
_entity.type
_entity.pdbx_description
1 polymer ?
#
loop_
_entity_poly.entity_id
_entity_poly.type
_entity_poly.pdbx_seq_one_letter_code
_entity_poly.pdbx_strand_id
1 'polypeptide(L)'
;MKNLFLLALILLTANPALARVEESYRPDKIADLTLIYNRVTPASRAADMEFVKGMTPHHAGALTMSEEYLNNPGASSPTLKKLARGIIHNQKFEIGMLAAIHTLAEKPLAEIGEYRAVAVQGLAQNQKFIFAPMPDSFGLRGENISAADVAFAKGMIVHHQGAVDMAHDYLNNPNATNNYLRLMCNDIITDQSQEIALMEAVISAYPGDAAAVKPAKVHGMDHMGHGKDNKTRDCGHTKPDSHKH
;
A
#
# COMPACT_ATOMS: atom_id res chain seq x y z
N MET A 1 -8.75 6.66 44.08
CA MET A 1 -8.36 7.74 43.15
C MET A 1 -8.14 7.09 41.79
N LYS A 2 -8.98 7.42 40.81
CA LYS A 2 -9.06 6.77 39.49
C LYS A 2 -8.10 7.51 38.55
N ASN A 3 -7.09 6.83 38.00
CA ASN A 3 -6.26 7.39 36.93
C ASN A 3 -6.92 7.08 35.58
N LEU A 4 -7.52 8.13 35.02
CA LEU A 4 -8.13 8.16 33.70
C LEU A 4 -7.01 8.47 32.69
N PHE A 5 -6.52 7.47 31.96
CA PHE A 5 -5.68 7.73 30.78
C PHE A 5 -6.60 8.15 29.63
N LEU A 6 -6.55 9.43 29.31
CA LEU A 6 -7.25 10.04 28.19
C LEU A 6 -6.45 9.70 26.92
N LEU A 7 -6.92 8.74 26.12
CA LEU A 7 -6.39 8.51 24.78
C LEU A 7 -6.89 9.66 23.89
N ALA A 8 -6.00 10.55 23.49
CA ALA A 8 -6.30 11.61 22.53
C ALA A 8 -6.50 10.96 21.14
N LEU A 9 -7.75 10.79 20.75
CA LEU A 9 -8.11 10.46 19.37
C LEU A 9 -7.89 11.71 18.52
N ILE A 10 -6.71 11.84 17.94
CA ILE A 10 -6.45 12.86 16.92
C ILE A 10 -7.23 12.41 15.67
N LEU A 11 -8.44 12.95 15.50
CA LEU A 11 -9.10 12.97 14.19
C LEU A 11 -8.28 13.89 13.29
N LEU A 12 -7.31 13.31 12.58
CA LEU A 12 -6.75 13.96 11.40
C LEU A 12 -7.86 13.97 10.35
N THR A 13 -8.55 15.10 10.18
CA THR A 13 -9.35 15.33 8.98
C THR A 13 -8.40 15.61 7.82
N ALA A 14 -7.64 14.59 7.42
CA ALA A 14 -6.94 14.63 6.14
C ALA A 14 -8.02 14.56 5.07
N ASN A 15 -8.20 15.65 4.33
CA ASN A 15 -9.14 15.74 3.23
C ASN A 15 -8.67 14.78 2.12
N PRO A 16 -9.26 13.57 1.95
CA PRO A 16 -8.61 12.48 1.21
C PRO A 16 -8.86 12.56 -0.30
N ALA A 17 -9.41 13.66 -0.80
CA ALA A 17 -10.02 13.72 -2.13
C ALA A 17 -9.18 14.39 -3.23
N LEU A 18 -8.19 15.24 -2.89
CA LEU A 18 -7.49 16.05 -3.90
C LEU A 18 -6.16 15.47 -4.39
N ALA A 19 -5.54 14.54 -3.65
CA ALA A 19 -4.30 13.88 -4.08
C ALA A 19 -4.54 12.57 -4.87
N ARG A 20 -5.70 11.92 -4.68
CA ARG A 20 -5.91 10.51 -5.10
C ARG A 20 -6.16 10.26 -6.58
N VAL A 21 -6.45 11.30 -7.34
CA VAL A 21 -6.78 11.19 -8.77
C VAL A 21 -6.27 12.48 -9.39
N GLU A 22 -4.95 12.64 -9.55
CA GLU A 22 -4.25 13.78 -10.18
C GLU A 22 -4.91 15.16 -10.00
N GLU A 23 -4.24 16.16 -9.42
CA GLU A 23 -4.81 17.49 -9.10
C GLU A 23 -5.74 18.14 -10.19
N SER A 24 -5.52 17.81 -11.46
CA SER A 24 -6.32 18.18 -12.63
C SER A 24 -7.50 17.26 -13.04
N TYR A 25 -7.90 16.23 -12.29
CA TYR A 25 -8.97 15.31 -12.70
C TYR A 25 -10.32 16.03 -12.84
N ARG A 26 -10.95 15.85 -13.99
CA ARG A 26 -12.24 16.45 -14.37
C ARG A 26 -13.09 15.38 -15.05
N PRO A 27 -14.07 14.75 -14.37
CA PRO A 27 -14.79 13.58 -14.88
C PRO A 27 -15.52 13.82 -16.23
N ASP A 28 -15.73 15.08 -16.60
CA ASP A 28 -16.37 15.56 -17.81
C ASP A 28 -15.41 15.84 -18.99
N LYS A 29 -14.08 15.73 -18.79
CA LYS A 29 -13.08 16.01 -19.83
C LYS A 29 -12.35 14.76 -20.31
N ILE A 30 -12.04 14.72 -21.60
CA ILE A 30 -11.05 13.79 -22.14
C ILE A 30 -9.67 14.41 -21.86
N ALA A 31 -8.77 13.68 -21.21
CA ALA A 31 -7.38 14.10 -21.09
C ALA A 31 -6.51 13.38 -22.12
N ASP A 32 -5.70 14.17 -22.81
CA ASP A 32 -4.53 13.67 -23.49
C ASP A 32 -3.47 13.29 -22.45
N LEU A 33 -2.84 12.13 -22.65
CA LEU A 33 -1.73 11.72 -21.81
C LEU A 33 -0.58 12.72 -21.97
N THR A 34 -0.17 13.34 -20.87
CA THR A 34 0.88 14.35 -20.86
C THR A 34 2.17 13.74 -20.30
N LEU A 35 3.29 13.95 -20.98
CA LEU A 35 4.59 13.49 -20.50
C LEU A 35 5.10 14.43 -19.40
N ILE A 36 5.49 13.85 -18.26
CA ILE A 36 6.19 14.56 -17.20
C ILE A 36 7.68 14.43 -17.43
N TYR A 37 8.39 15.57 -17.47
CA TYR A 37 9.82 15.64 -17.65
C TYR A 37 10.54 15.97 -16.34
N ASN A 38 11.57 15.20 -16.00
CA ASN A 38 12.50 15.50 -14.92
C ASN A 38 13.93 15.45 -15.45
N ARG A 39 14.84 16.13 -14.74
CA ARG A 39 16.27 15.92 -14.90
C ARG A 39 16.61 14.49 -14.47
N VAL A 40 17.34 13.76 -15.30
CA VAL A 40 17.73 12.37 -15.02
C VAL A 40 19.24 12.20 -15.13
N THR A 41 19.81 11.54 -14.13
CA THR A 41 21.19 11.04 -14.14
C THR A 41 21.16 9.50 -14.22
N PRO A 42 22.29 8.85 -14.56
CA PRO A 42 22.36 7.39 -14.47
C PRO A 42 21.98 6.84 -13.09
N ALA A 43 22.39 7.53 -12.02
CA ALA A 43 22.08 7.13 -10.64
C ALA A 43 20.58 7.29 -10.31
N SER A 44 19.95 8.39 -10.71
CA SER A 44 18.51 8.57 -10.47
C SER A 44 17.67 7.58 -11.27
N ARG A 45 18.05 7.31 -12.52
CA ARG A 45 17.39 6.27 -13.33
C ARG A 45 17.53 4.89 -12.70
N ALA A 46 18.68 4.56 -12.14
CA ALA A 46 18.89 3.29 -11.45
C ALA A 46 17.98 3.17 -10.21
N ALA A 47 17.89 4.22 -9.40
CA ALA A 47 17.02 4.27 -8.22
C ALA A 47 15.54 4.12 -8.58
N ASP A 48 15.05 4.85 -9.59
CA ASP A 48 13.69 4.72 -10.11
C ASP A 48 13.41 3.28 -10.57
N MET A 49 14.36 2.69 -11.31
CA MET A 49 14.19 1.35 -11.85
C MET A 49 14.23 0.25 -10.81
N GLU A 50 15.02 0.41 -9.75
CA GLU A 50 15.04 -0.50 -8.60
C GLU A 50 13.67 -0.52 -7.92
N PHE A 51 13.10 0.66 -7.62
CA PHE A 51 11.77 0.77 -7.03
C PHE A 51 10.69 0.17 -7.93
N VAL A 52 10.67 0.52 -9.22
CA VAL A 52 9.67 0.03 -10.18
C VAL A 52 9.73 -1.50 -10.32
N LYS A 53 10.95 -2.07 -10.42
CA LYS A 53 11.14 -3.52 -10.56
C LYS A 53 10.79 -4.30 -9.29
N GLY A 54 10.94 -3.68 -8.11
CA GLY A 54 10.52 -4.30 -6.85
C GLY A 54 9.02 -4.16 -6.59
N MET A 55 8.45 -2.96 -6.77
CA MET A 55 7.09 -2.66 -6.35
C MET A 55 6.04 -3.30 -7.26
N THR A 56 6.37 -3.49 -8.55
CA THR A 56 5.47 -4.12 -9.53
C THR A 56 5.10 -5.56 -9.13
N PRO A 57 6.05 -6.50 -8.96
CA PRO A 57 5.73 -7.86 -8.52
C PRO A 57 5.17 -7.90 -7.09
N HIS A 58 5.56 -6.95 -6.23
CA HIS A 58 4.97 -6.82 -4.90
C HIS A 58 3.47 -6.52 -4.97
N HIS A 59 3.04 -5.48 -5.69
CA HIS A 59 1.62 -5.19 -5.87
C HIS A 59 0.86 -6.33 -6.55
N ALA A 60 1.48 -7.03 -7.49
CA ALA A 60 0.87 -8.23 -8.08
C ALA A 60 0.59 -9.33 -7.03
N GLY A 61 1.45 -9.46 -6.01
CA GLY A 61 1.24 -10.33 -4.86
C GLY A 61 -0.03 -10.00 -4.08
N ALA A 62 -0.28 -8.72 -3.80
CA ALA A 62 -1.49 -8.27 -3.10
C ALA A 62 -2.78 -8.55 -3.88
N LEU A 63 -2.74 -8.47 -5.22
CA LEU A 63 -3.86 -8.88 -6.08
C LEU A 63 -4.17 -10.37 -5.87
N THR A 64 -3.16 -11.24 -5.96
CA THR A 64 -3.32 -12.70 -5.74
C THR A 64 -3.87 -13.00 -4.34
N MET A 65 -3.29 -12.40 -3.29
CA MET A 65 -3.74 -12.60 -1.91
C MET A 65 -5.21 -12.18 -1.72
N SER A 66 -5.60 -11.06 -2.32
CA SER A 66 -6.97 -10.54 -2.24
C SER A 66 -7.97 -11.41 -2.99
N GLU A 67 -7.61 -11.92 -4.17
CA GLU A 67 -8.42 -12.88 -4.93
C GLU A 67 -8.59 -14.21 -4.20
N GLU A 68 -7.52 -14.76 -3.62
CA GLU A 68 -7.56 -15.97 -2.80
C GLU A 68 -8.48 -15.80 -1.60
N TYR A 69 -8.40 -14.66 -0.91
CA TYR A 69 -9.28 -14.33 0.20
C TYR A 69 -10.75 -14.21 -0.21
N LEU A 70 -11.04 -13.51 -1.32
CA LEU A 70 -12.40 -13.36 -1.83
C LEU A 70 -13.03 -14.70 -2.25
N ASN A 71 -12.20 -15.64 -2.73
CA ASN A 71 -12.62 -16.98 -3.12
C ASN A 71 -12.67 -17.99 -1.96
N ASN A 72 -12.20 -17.62 -0.77
CA ASN A 72 -12.19 -18.51 0.38
C ASN A 72 -13.60 -18.61 0.99
N PRO A 73 -14.24 -19.80 1.01
CA PRO A 73 -15.58 -19.96 1.58
C PRO A 73 -15.64 -19.70 3.09
N GLY A 74 -14.52 -19.75 3.79
CA GLY A 74 -14.40 -19.41 5.21
C GLY A 74 -14.30 -17.91 5.48
N ALA A 75 -14.07 -17.06 4.48
CA ALA A 75 -14.03 -15.61 4.65
C ALA A 75 -15.44 -15.06 4.89
N SER A 76 -15.67 -14.35 6.00
CA SER A 76 -17.01 -13.92 6.40
C SER A 76 -17.16 -12.41 6.56
N SER A 77 -16.10 -11.66 6.87
CA SER A 77 -16.17 -10.20 7.06
C SER A 77 -16.54 -9.44 5.77
N PRO A 78 -17.73 -8.78 5.70
CA PRO A 78 -18.08 -7.92 4.58
C PRO A 78 -17.14 -6.72 4.43
N THR A 79 -16.71 -6.12 5.53
CA THR A 79 -15.76 -5.01 5.55
C THR A 79 -14.41 -5.41 4.94
N LEU A 80 -13.85 -6.55 5.34
CA LEU A 80 -12.57 -7.02 4.81
C LEU A 80 -12.67 -7.47 3.35
N LYS A 81 -13.81 -8.04 2.93
CA LYS A 81 -14.07 -8.30 1.49
C LYS A 81 -14.16 -7.01 0.68
N LYS A 82 -14.71 -5.93 1.25
CA LYS A 82 -14.71 -4.61 0.59
C LYS A 82 -13.30 -4.05 0.48
N LEU A 83 -12.48 -4.19 1.53
CA LEU A 83 -11.08 -3.82 1.51
C LEU A 83 -10.33 -4.58 0.39
N ALA A 84 -10.45 -5.92 0.35
CA ALA A 84 -9.76 -6.75 -0.65
C ALA A 84 -10.10 -6.35 -2.10
N ARG A 85 -11.36 -6.01 -2.38
CA ARG A 85 -11.75 -5.47 -3.70
C ARG A 85 -11.13 -4.10 -3.98
N GLY A 86 -11.04 -3.25 -2.95
CA GLY A 86 -10.38 -1.95 -3.03
C GLY A 86 -8.89 -2.09 -3.35
N ILE A 87 -8.18 -2.99 -2.64
CA ILE A 87 -6.78 -3.32 -2.89
C ILE A 87 -6.57 -3.76 -4.34
N ILE A 88 -7.36 -4.72 -4.84
CA ILE A 88 -7.28 -5.17 -6.24
C ILE A 88 -7.45 -4.00 -7.21
N HIS A 89 -8.48 -3.17 -7.00
CA HIS A 89 -8.79 -2.06 -7.89
C HIS A 89 -7.69 -1.00 -7.90
N ASN A 90 -7.22 -0.59 -6.73
CA ASN A 90 -6.22 0.46 -6.55
C ASN A 90 -4.83 -0.01 -7.00
N GLN A 91 -4.36 -1.16 -6.51
CA GLN A 91 -3.02 -1.64 -6.82
C GLN A 91 -2.87 -2.07 -8.29
N LYS A 92 -3.96 -2.48 -8.96
CA LYS A 92 -3.95 -2.71 -10.41
C LYS A 92 -3.68 -1.43 -11.21
N PHE A 93 -4.24 -0.31 -10.77
CA PHE A 93 -3.98 0.99 -11.38
C PHE A 93 -2.53 1.43 -11.15
N GLU A 94 -2.03 1.26 -9.93
CA GLU A 94 -0.64 1.55 -9.56
C GLU A 94 0.37 0.70 -10.36
N ILE A 95 0.09 -0.60 -10.59
CA ILE A 95 0.88 -1.45 -11.51
C ILE A 95 0.91 -0.83 -12.92
N GLY A 96 -0.23 -0.31 -13.40
CA GLY A 96 -0.30 0.38 -14.69
C GLY A 96 0.59 1.63 -14.75
N MET A 97 0.62 2.42 -13.67
CA MET A 97 1.51 3.57 -13.54
C MET A 97 2.98 3.15 -13.56
N LEU A 98 3.36 2.14 -12.78
CA LEU A 98 4.73 1.61 -12.74
C LEU A 98 5.17 1.07 -14.11
N ALA A 99 4.27 0.38 -14.83
CA ALA A 99 4.53 -0.11 -16.19
C ALA A 99 4.72 1.02 -17.21
N ALA A 100 3.97 2.12 -17.08
CA ALA A 100 4.15 3.31 -17.92
C ALA A 100 5.53 3.94 -17.69
N ILE A 101 5.93 4.09 -16.43
CA ILE A 101 7.26 4.60 -16.05
C ILE A 101 8.36 3.69 -16.58
N HIS A 102 8.21 2.37 -16.42
CA HIS A 102 9.16 1.39 -16.95
C HIS A 102 9.33 1.53 -18.47
N THR A 103 8.20 1.64 -19.19
CA THR A 103 8.20 1.78 -20.65
C THR A 103 8.92 3.06 -21.10
N LEU A 104 8.69 4.19 -20.43
CA LEU A 104 9.40 5.44 -20.71
C LEU A 104 10.89 5.34 -20.37
N ALA A 105 11.23 4.57 -19.33
CA ALA A 105 12.61 4.34 -18.93
C ALA A 105 13.39 3.55 -20.01
N GLU A 106 12.76 2.58 -20.67
CA GLU A 106 13.41 1.72 -21.68
C GLU A 106 13.48 2.34 -23.08
N LYS A 107 12.54 3.22 -23.45
CA LYS A 107 12.51 3.82 -24.79
C LYS A 107 13.73 4.72 -25.07
N PRO A 108 14.27 4.72 -26.31
CA PRO A 108 15.27 5.66 -26.76
C PRO A 108 14.59 7.00 -27.11
N LEU A 109 14.06 7.69 -26.11
CA LEU A 109 13.44 9.01 -26.27
C LEU A 109 14.53 10.06 -26.52
N ALA A 110 14.22 11.07 -27.34
CA ALA A 110 15.10 12.22 -27.52
C ALA A 110 15.27 12.94 -26.18
N GLU A 111 16.51 13.02 -25.69
CA GLU A 111 16.86 13.77 -24.48
C GLU A 111 16.94 15.26 -24.82
N ILE A 112 16.30 16.10 -24.01
CA ILE A 112 16.45 17.56 -24.11
C ILE A 112 17.48 17.97 -23.07
N GLY A 113 18.76 17.86 -23.44
CA GLY A 113 19.86 18.00 -22.48
C GLY A 113 19.78 16.90 -21.41
N GLU A 114 19.73 17.28 -20.13
CA GLU A 114 19.64 16.33 -19.01
C GLU A 114 18.19 15.93 -18.66
N TYR A 115 17.19 16.35 -19.44
CA TYR A 115 15.77 16.10 -19.18
C TYR A 115 15.21 15.00 -20.09
N ARG A 116 14.36 14.16 -19.50
CA ARG A 116 13.61 13.11 -20.22
C ARG A 116 12.23 12.89 -19.62
N ALA A 117 11.34 12.27 -20.39
CA ALA A 117 10.07 11.82 -19.87
C ALA A 117 10.30 10.71 -18.83
N VAL A 118 9.69 10.87 -17.65
CA VAL A 118 9.85 9.95 -16.50
C VAL A 118 8.52 9.39 -15.99
N ALA A 119 7.40 10.01 -16.36
CA ALA A 119 6.06 9.54 -16.03
C ALA A 119 5.03 10.09 -17.03
N VAL A 120 3.80 9.62 -16.90
CA VAL A 120 2.64 10.10 -17.65
C VAL A 120 1.63 10.66 -16.66
N GLN A 121 1.16 11.88 -16.92
CA GLN A 121 -0.02 12.46 -16.30
C GLN A 121 -1.24 12.24 -17.19
N GLY A 122 -2.41 12.17 -16.59
CA GLY A 122 -3.69 11.96 -17.26
C GLY A 122 -4.13 10.49 -17.27
N LEU A 123 -3.37 9.55 -16.70
CA LEU A 123 -3.71 8.12 -16.80
C LEU A 123 -5.01 7.81 -16.06
N ALA A 124 -5.19 8.39 -14.87
CA ALA A 124 -6.41 8.22 -14.09
C ALA A 124 -7.62 8.80 -14.84
N GLN A 125 -7.48 9.99 -15.42
CA GLN A 125 -8.51 10.62 -16.24
C GLN A 125 -8.85 9.79 -17.48
N ASN A 126 -7.83 9.31 -18.20
CA ASN A 126 -7.97 8.53 -19.41
C ASN A 126 -8.72 7.20 -19.15
N GLN A 127 -8.42 6.56 -18.02
CA GLN A 127 -9.06 5.32 -17.59
C GLN A 127 -10.37 5.54 -16.83
N LYS A 128 -10.79 6.80 -16.60
CA LYS A 128 -11.89 7.17 -15.70
C LYS A 128 -11.77 6.50 -14.33
N PHE A 129 -10.53 6.36 -13.88
CA PHE A 129 -10.21 5.68 -12.65
C PHE A 129 -10.61 6.57 -11.47
N ILE A 130 -11.33 5.97 -10.54
CA ILE A 130 -11.66 6.56 -9.26
C ILE A 130 -11.15 5.59 -8.21
N PHE A 131 -10.35 6.10 -7.27
CA PHE A 131 -9.79 5.31 -6.20
C PHE A 131 -10.90 4.71 -5.33
N ALA A 132 -10.80 3.42 -5.01
CA ALA A 132 -11.73 2.76 -4.11
C ALA A 132 -11.45 3.27 -2.68
N PRO A 133 -12.45 3.83 -1.97
CA PRO A 133 -12.24 4.40 -0.66
C PRO A 133 -12.02 3.30 0.39
N MET A 134 -11.27 3.65 1.45
CA MET A 134 -11.15 2.83 2.65
C MET A 134 -12.55 2.47 3.21
N PRO A 135 -12.81 1.19 3.50
CA PRO A 135 -13.99 0.80 4.26
C PRO A 135 -13.97 1.45 5.64
N ASP A 136 -15.14 1.85 6.11
CA ASP A 136 -15.29 2.40 7.45
C ASP A 136 -15.14 1.29 8.50
N SER A 137 -14.25 1.50 9.48
CA SER A 137 -14.06 0.61 10.63
C SER A 137 -15.31 0.48 11.51
N PHE A 138 -16.26 1.44 11.48
CA PHE A 138 -17.57 1.25 12.12
C PHE A 138 -18.33 0.06 11.54
N GLY A 139 -18.05 -0.33 10.29
CA GLY A 139 -18.61 -1.50 9.63
C GLY A 139 -18.23 -2.83 10.30
N LEU A 140 -17.14 -2.89 11.07
CA LEU A 140 -16.72 -4.10 11.78
C LEU A 140 -17.64 -4.46 12.96
N ARG A 141 -18.46 -3.52 13.45
CA ARG A 141 -19.33 -3.75 14.61
C ARG A 141 -20.41 -4.79 14.27
N GLY A 142 -20.35 -5.93 14.96
CA GLY A 142 -21.31 -7.02 14.80
C GLY A 142 -21.02 -7.95 13.63
N GLU A 143 -19.90 -7.77 12.92
CA GLU A 143 -19.45 -8.76 11.95
C GLU A 143 -18.95 -10.03 12.67
N ASN A 144 -19.27 -11.18 12.09
CA ASN A 144 -18.65 -12.44 12.49
C ASN A 144 -17.29 -12.57 11.79
N ILE A 145 -16.20 -12.24 12.48
CA ILE A 145 -14.85 -12.37 11.97
C ILE A 145 -14.40 -13.83 12.06
N SER A 146 -14.00 -14.43 10.95
CA SER A 146 -13.52 -15.81 10.92
C SER A 146 -12.00 -15.93 11.06
N ALA A 147 -11.51 -17.16 11.28
CA ALA A 147 -10.09 -17.46 11.21
C ALA A 147 -9.50 -17.18 9.81
N ALA A 148 -10.29 -17.29 8.74
CA ALA A 148 -9.84 -16.97 7.39
C ALA A 148 -9.64 -15.47 7.21
N ASP A 149 -10.52 -14.65 7.80
CA ASP A 149 -10.37 -13.18 7.82
C ASP A 149 -9.09 -12.77 8.57
N VAL A 150 -8.83 -13.38 9.73
CA VAL A 150 -7.60 -13.14 10.50
C VAL A 150 -6.35 -13.60 9.74
N ALA A 151 -6.38 -14.75 9.08
CA ALA A 151 -5.26 -15.25 8.30
C ALA A 151 -4.90 -14.28 7.16
N PHE A 152 -5.90 -13.81 6.41
CA PHE A 152 -5.71 -12.81 5.37
C PHE A 152 -5.16 -11.49 5.94
N ALA A 153 -5.80 -10.94 6.99
CA ALA A 153 -5.38 -9.70 7.63
C ALA A 153 -3.90 -9.77 8.07
N LYS A 154 -3.49 -10.85 8.74
CA LYS A 154 -2.09 -11.03 9.16
C LYS A 154 -1.12 -11.10 7.98
N GLY A 155 -1.46 -11.89 6.95
CA GLY A 155 -0.60 -12.02 5.77
C GLY A 155 -0.46 -10.68 5.03
N MET A 156 -1.58 -9.99 4.84
CA MET A 156 -1.61 -8.73 4.10
C MET A 156 -0.99 -7.56 4.87
N ILE A 157 -1.04 -7.54 6.22
CA ILE A 157 -0.27 -6.58 7.03
C ILE A 157 1.23 -6.71 6.75
N VAL A 158 1.77 -7.94 6.76
CA VAL A 158 3.20 -8.16 6.48
C VAL A 158 3.56 -7.70 5.06
N HIS A 159 2.70 -8.00 4.09
CA HIS A 159 2.86 -7.54 2.72
C HIS A 159 2.85 -6.00 2.64
N HIS A 160 1.84 -5.35 3.24
CA HIS A 160 1.71 -3.89 3.19
C HIS A 160 2.86 -3.18 3.89
N GLN A 161 3.35 -3.72 5.00
CA GLN A 161 4.54 -3.17 5.65
C GLN A 161 5.76 -3.20 4.71
N GLY A 162 5.92 -4.25 3.91
CA GLY A 162 6.95 -4.31 2.87
C GLY A 162 6.86 -3.17 1.85
N ALA A 163 5.65 -2.83 1.38
CA ALA A 163 5.47 -1.71 0.46
C ALA A 163 5.77 -0.35 1.13
N VAL A 164 5.33 -0.17 2.39
CA VAL A 164 5.60 1.04 3.18
C VAL A 164 7.12 1.22 3.35
N ASP A 165 7.83 0.17 3.69
CA ASP A 165 9.28 0.19 3.88
C ASP A 165 10.01 0.54 2.56
N MET A 166 9.64 -0.09 1.44
CA MET A 166 10.18 0.25 0.13
C MET A 166 9.93 1.70 -0.28
N ALA A 167 8.73 2.22 -0.01
CA ALA A 167 8.37 3.60 -0.32
C ALA A 167 9.21 4.58 0.51
N HIS A 168 9.45 4.28 1.80
CA HIS A 168 10.37 5.06 2.62
C HIS A 168 11.81 4.99 2.13
N ASP A 169 12.30 3.82 1.75
CA ASP A 169 13.66 3.64 1.22
C ASP A 169 13.87 4.47 -0.06
N TYR A 170 12.89 4.45 -0.97
CA TYR A 170 12.92 5.29 -2.16
C TYR A 170 12.92 6.78 -1.80
N LEU A 171 12.03 7.23 -0.90
CA LEU A 171 11.96 8.64 -0.48
C LEU A 171 13.25 9.14 0.18
N ASN A 172 13.96 8.27 0.89
CA ASN A 172 15.22 8.54 1.59
C ASN A 172 16.46 8.43 0.69
N ASN A 173 16.33 7.86 -0.52
CA ASN A 173 17.45 7.76 -1.45
C ASN A 173 17.75 9.15 -2.08
N PRO A 174 18.96 9.70 -1.93
CA PRO A 174 19.31 11.02 -2.49
C PRO A 174 19.26 11.06 -4.03
N ASN A 175 19.32 9.90 -4.69
CA ASN A 175 19.20 9.81 -6.15
C ASN A 175 17.75 9.70 -6.62
N ALA A 176 16.78 9.46 -5.73
CA ALA A 176 15.36 9.33 -6.08
C ALA A 176 14.72 10.72 -6.32
N THR A 177 15.00 11.29 -7.49
CA THR A 177 14.61 12.66 -7.89
C THR A 177 13.39 12.72 -8.81
N ASN A 178 12.75 11.57 -9.09
CA ASN A 178 11.53 11.52 -9.88
C ASN A 178 10.32 11.89 -9.00
N ASN A 179 9.84 13.12 -9.18
CA ASN A 179 8.77 13.71 -8.36
C ASN A 179 7.48 12.89 -8.42
N TYR A 180 7.17 12.28 -9.56
CA TYR A 180 5.97 11.46 -9.72
C TYR A 180 6.04 10.21 -8.84
N LEU A 181 7.15 9.47 -8.88
CA LEU A 181 7.36 8.31 -8.01
C LEU A 181 7.39 8.70 -6.53
N ARG A 182 7.94 9.88 -6.18
CA ARG A 182 7.92 10.37 -4.79
C ARG A 182 6.50 10.64 -4.30
N LEU A 183 5.64 11.22 -5.14
CA LEU A 183 4.22 11.42 -4.80
C LEU A 183 3.52 10.06 -4.61
N MET A 184 3.71 9.14 -5.56
CA MET A 184 3.18 7.78 -5.47
C MET A 184 3.64 7.06 -4.18
N CYS A 185 4.90 7.24 -3.76
CA CYS A 185 5.39 6.67 -2.49
C CYS A 185 4.65 7.23 -1.27
N ASN A 186 4.35 8.54 -1.24
CA ASN A 186 3.58 9.13 -0.15
C ASN A 186 2.14 8.60 -0.12
N ASP A 187 1.54 8.39 -1.30
CA ASP A 187 0.19 7.81 -1.42
C ASP A 187 0.19 6.35 -0.92
N ILE A 188 1.15 5.53 -1.36
CA ILE A 188 1.34 4.15 -0.88
C ILE A 188 1.48 4.11 0.64
N ILE A 189 2.34 4.96 1.22
CA ILE A 189 2.53 5.02 2.69
C ILE A 189 1.20 5.37 3.37
N THR A 190 0.50 6.37 2.86
CA THR A 190 -0.74 6.87 3.46
C THR A 190 -1.86 5.84 3.42
N ASP A 191 -2.06 5.21 2.26
CA ASP A 191 -3.15 4.27 2.03
C ASP A 191 -2.86 2.93 2.71
N GLN A 192 -1.67 2.36 2.48
CA GLN A 192 -1.35 1.06 3.07
C GLN A 192 -1.24 1.11 4.60
N SER A 193 -0.87 2.27 5.19
CA SER A 193 -0.94 2.44 6.65
C SER A 193 -2.39 2.43 7.18
N GLN A 194 -3.33 3.02 6.45
CA GLN A 194 -4.76 2.96 6.82
C GLN A 194 -5.32 1.54 6.68
N GLU A 195 -4.91 0.83 5.62
CA GLU A 195 -5.30 -0.57 5.38
C GLU A 195 -4.75 -1.49 6.47
N ILE A 196 -3.49 -1.31 6.89
CA ILE A 196 -2.89 -1.99 8.04
C ILE A 196 -3.73 -1.76 9.31
N ALA A 197 -4.06 -0.50 9.63
CA ALA A 197 -4.84 -0.19 10.83
C ALA A 197 -6.23 -0.84 10.81
N LEU A 198 -6.89 -0.89 9.65
CA LEU A 198 -8.18 -1.59 9.51
C LEU A 198 -8.01 -3.11 9.72
N MET A 199 -6.96 -3.71 9.17
CA MET A 199 -6.67 -5.14 9.34
C MET A 199 -6.30 -5.49 10.78
N GLU A 200 -5.60 -4.63 11.50
CA GLU A 200 -5.35 -4.79 12.95
C GLU A 200 -6.65 -4.73 13.75
N ALA A 201 -7.59 -3.86 13.37
CA ALA A 201 -8.91 -3.80 13.98
C ALA A 201 -9.72 -5.08 13.71
N VAL A 202 -9.64 -5.65 12.50
CA VAL A 202 -10.24 -6.96 12.18
C VAL A 202 -9.68 -8.06 13.08
N ILE A 203 -8.35 -8.13 13.24
CA ILE A 203 -7.70 -9.12 14.11
C ILE A 203 -8.18 -8.94 15.56
N SER A 204 -8.32 -7.71 16.03
CA SER A 204 -8.78 -7.40 17.39
C SER A 204 -10.25 -7.74 17.63
N ALA A 205 -11.07 -7.71 16.59
CA ALA A 205 -12.49 -8.06 16.64
C ALA A 205 -12.75 -9.57 16.56
N TYR A 206 -11.72 -10.39 16.35
CA TYR A 206 -11.85 -11.84 16.28
C TYR A 206 -12.22 -12.44 17.64
N PRO A 207 -13.32 -13.22 17.76
CA PRO A 207 -13.75 -13.78 19.04
C PRO A 207 -12.90 -14.98 19.50
N GLY A 208 -12.07 -15.55 18.62
CA GLY A 208 -11.21 -16.69 18.93
C GLY A 208 -9.79 -16.29 19.36
N ASP A 209 -8.93 -17.29 19.52
CA ASP A 209 -7.50 -17.05 19.76
C ASP A 209 -6.80 -16.63 18.46
N ALA A 210 -6.65 -15.31 18.27
CA ALA A 210 -5.95 -14.76 17.13
C ALA A 210 -4.50 -15.25 17.03
N ALA A 211 -3.81 -15.53 18.16
CA ALA A 211 -2.42 -15.98 18.14
C ALA A 211 -2.27 -17.37 17.51
N ALA A 212 -3.25 -18.24 17.69
CA ALA A 212 -3.29 -19.58 17.09
C ALA A 212 -3.52 -19.57 15.57
N VAL A 213 -4.06 -18.49 15.00
CA VAL A 213 -4.32 -18.38 13.56
C VAL A 213 -3.02 -18.04 12.82
N LYS A 214 -2.61 -18.92 11.90
CA LYS A 214 -1.46 -18.69 11.03
C LYS A 214 -1.81 -17.66 9.94
N PRO A 215 -0.86 -16.79 9.53
CA PRO A 215 -1.07 -15.90 8.39
C PRO A 215 -1.32 -16.69 7.11
N ALA A 216 -2.09 -16.10 6.20
CA ALA A 216 -2.21 -16.57 4.83
C ALA A 216 -0.84 -16.53 4.14
N LYS A 217 -0.68 -17.32 3.07
CA LYS A 217 0.53 -17.28 2.26
C LYS A 217 0.72 -15.87 1.70
N VAL A 218 1.92 -15.32 1.87
CA VAL A 218 2.29 -14.03 1.30
C VAL A 218 2.91 -14.28 -0.07
N HIS A 219 2.47 -13.53 -1.08
CA HIS A 219 2.98 -13.59 -2.46
C HIS A 219 3.72 -12.28 -2.80
N GLY A 220 4.53 -12.27 -3.86
CA GLY A 220 5.16 -11.02 -4.34
C GLY A 220 6.35 -10.48 -3.52
N MET A 221 6.81 -11.21 -2.50
CA MET A 221 7.91 -10.80 -1.61
C MET A 221 9.30 -11.32 -2.02
N ASP A 222 9.39 -12.21 -3.02
CA ASP A 222 10.62 -12.95 -3.37
C ASP A 222 11.75 -12.05 -3.91
N HIS A 223 11.41 -10.84 -4.36
CA HIS A 223 12.34 -9.87 -4.94
C HIS A 223 12.64 -8.69 -4.03
N MET A 224 12.14 -8.72 -2.80
CA MET A 224 12.53 -7.78 -1.74
C MET A 224 13.99 -8.08 -1.38
N GLY A 225 14.93 -7.43 -2.07
CA GLY A 225 16.36 -7.57 -1.83
C GLY A 225 16.65 -7.52 -0.34
N HIS A 226 17.49 -8.44 0.15
CA HIS A 226 17.92 -8.53 1.55
C HIS A 226 18.62 -7.23 2.01
N GLY A 227 17.83 -6.21 2.34
CA GLY A 227 18.27 -4.94 2.87
C GLY A 227 17.80 -4.82 4.31
N LYS A 228 18.61 -5.36 5.23
CA LYS A 228 18.50 -5.23 6.69
C LYS A 228 17.37 -6.02 7.34
N ASP A 229 17.77 -7.17 7.88
CA ASP A 229 17.32 -7.70 9.16
C ASP A 229 15.80 -7.67 9.36
N ASN A 230 15.12 -8.66 8.77
CA ASN A 230 13.83 -9.14 9.23
C ASN A 230 14.00 -9.70 10.66
N LYS A 231 14.19 -8.82 11.65
CA LYS A 231 13.80 -9.12 13.01
C LYS A 231 12.29 -9.11 12.98
N THR A 232 11.75 -10.31 12.91
CA THR A 232 10.45 -10.65 13.47
C THR A 232 10.15 -9.75 14.66
N ARG A 233 9.37 -8.69 14.41
CA ARG A 233 8.69 -7.96 15.47
C ARG A 233 7.58 -8.90 15.89
N ASP A 234 7.96 -9.81 16.77
CA ASP A 234 7.04 -10.61 17.56
C ASP A 234 6.05 -9.64 18.20
N CYS A 235 4.80 -9.72 17.78
CA CYS A 235 3.67 -9.10 18.46
C CYS A 235 3.42 -9.89 19.76
N GLY A 236 4.44 -9.92 20.62
CA GLY A 236 4.54 -10.69 21.85
C GLY A 236 4.25 -9.79 23.04
N HIS A 237 3.06 -9.93 23.55
CA HIS A 237 2.52 -9.34 24.78
C HIS A 237 3.51 -9.44 25.97
N THR A 238 4.13 -8.33 26.39
CA THR A 238 4.95 -8.32 27.61
C THR A 238 4.03 -8.28 28.84
N LYS A 239 3.94 -9.40 29.57
CA LYS A 239 3.45 -9.40 30.96
C LYS A 239 4.53 -8.83 31.88
N PRO A 240 4.19 -8.13 32.97
CA PRO A 240 5.16 -7.67 33.96
C PRO A 240 5.51 -8.81 34.93
N ASP A 241 6.79 -9.13 35.05
CA ASP A 241 7.29 -10.04 36.07
C ASP A 241 7.28 -9.38 37.45
N SER A 242 6.52 -9.98 38.36
CA SER A 242 6.57 -9.72 39.79
C SER A 242 7.69 -10.54 40.43
N HIS A 243 8.82 -9.91 40.75
CA HIS A 243 9.80 -10.54 41.63
C HIS A 243 9.46 -10.27 43.10
N LYS A 244 9.06 -11.35 43.78
CA LYS A 244 9.20 -11.53 45.22
C LYS A 244 10.47 -12.35 45.48
N HIS A 245 11.09 -12.02 46.62
CA HIS A 245 12.25 -12.61 47.29
C HIS A 245 13.62 -12.10 46.85
#